data_AF-A0A8S3G9X2-F1
#
_entry.id   AF-A0A8S3G9X2-F1
#
_cell.length_a   1.000
_cell.length_b   1.000
_cell.length_c   1.000
_cell.angle_alpha   90.00
_cell.angle_beta   90.00
_cell.angle_gamma   90.00
#
_symmetry.space_group_name_H-M   'P 1'
#
loop_
_entity.id
_entity.type
_entity.pdbx_description
1 polymer ?
#
loop_
_entity_poly.entity_id
_entity_poly.type
_entity_poly.pdbx_seq_one_letter_code
_entity_poly.pdbx_strand_id
1 'polypeptide(L)'
;GQQRSESVPPPSASARKIDASNSNLLPEIIEYDRFLLEQGGTTGNWDEYDHGTFLRIRNKYKGDDKFIDESIGYLPTKTRDAILEHENWYRQFLSISNKRRLALKKWRDERNHAKETILQEAEQTHNTIKEIDDAIQRTQ
;
A
#
# COMPACT_ATOMS: atom_id res chain seq x y z
N GLY A 1 22.18 -21.45 -38.43
CA GLY A 1 22.66 -20.85 -37.17
C GLY A 1 21.55 -20.01 -36.60
N GLN A 2 20.95 -20.46 -35.50
CA GLN A 2 19.84 -19.79 -34.82
C GLN A 2 20.34 -18.46 -34.23
N GLN A 3 19.77 -17.32 -34.64
CA GLN A 3 19.97 -16.04 -33.94
C GLN A 3 18.96 -15.93 -32.80
N ARG A 4 19.48 -15.83 -31.57
CA ARG A 4 18.71 -15.69 -30.33
C ARG A 4 18.53 -14.20 -30.07
N SER A 5 17.30 -13.71 -30.18
CA SER A 5 16.90 -12.38 -29.75
C SER A 5 16.84 -12.33 -28.21
N GLU A 6 17.67 -11.50 -27.60
CA GLU A 6 17.59 -11.17 -26.18
C GLU A 6 16.40 -10.25 -25.93
N SER A 7 15.31 -10.83 -25.43
CA SER A 7 14.16 -10.10 -24.90
C SER A 7 14.50 -9.62 -23.48
N VAL A 8 14.86 -8.35 -23.35
CA VAL A 8 14.91 -7.65 -22.06
C VAL A 8 13.50 -7.63 -21.45
N PRO A 9 13.28 -8.09 -20.21
CA PRO A 9 11.96 -8.02 -19.59
C PRO A 9 11.59 -6.54 -19.31
N PRO A 10 10.32 -6.15 -19.47
CA PRO A 10 9.87 -4.81 -19.16
C PRO A 10 10.04 -4.50 -17.66
N PRO A 11 10.35 -3.25 -17.27
CA PRO A 11 10.37 -2.88 -15.86
C PRO A 11 9.00 -3.14 -15.26
N SER A 12 8.99 -3.91 -14.17
CA SER A 12 7.83 -4.35 -13.41
C SER A 12 6.77 -3.26 -13.30
N ALA A 13 5.67 -3.44 -14.03
CA ALA A 13 4.50 -2.61 -14.00
C ALA A 13 3.74 -2.83 -12.67
N SER A 14 4.28 -2.27 -11.59
CA SER A 14 3.53 -2.03 -10.35
C SER A 14 3.75 -0.63 -9.80
N ALA A 15 4.03 0.33 -10.68
CA ALA A 15 3.65 1.71 -10.42
C ALA A 15 2.15 1.84 -10.74
N ARG A 16 1.29 1.48 -9.77
CA ARG A 16 -0.12 1.90 -9.81
C ARG A 16 -0.11 3.40 -9.94
N LYS A 17 -0.47 3.93 -11.10
CA LYS A 17 -0.65 5.36 -11.33
C LYS A 17 -1.70 5.83 -10.33
N ILE A 18 -1.23 6.43 -9.24
CA ILE A 18 -2.05 7.17 -8.32
C ILE A 18 -2.49 8.36 -9.16
N ASP A 19 -3.77 8.42 -9.48
CA ASP A 19 -4.35 9.47 -10.30
C ASP A 19 -3.96 10.82 -9.68
N ALA A 20 -3.02 11.51 -10.32
CA ALA A 20 -2.35 12.72 -9.83
C ALA A 20 -3.28 13.95 -9.83
N SER A 21 -4.57 13.73 -10.04
CA SER A 21 -5.58 14.75 -10.33
C SER A 21 -6.40 15.17 -9.11
N ASN A 22 -5.99 14.84 -7.87
CA ASN A 22 -6.67 15.32 -6.65
C ASN A 22 -5.66 15.71 -5.57
N SER A 23 -4.98 16.82 -5.82
CA SER A 23 -4.43 17.89 -4.95
C SER A 23 -4.43 17.80 -3.41
N ASN A 24 -4.31 16.62 -2.82
CA ASN A 24 -3.93 16.40 -1.42
C ASN A 24 -3.54 14.93 -1.27
N LEU A 25 -2.29 14.61 -1.59
CA LEU A 25 -1.73 13.31 -1.23
C LEU A 25 -1.89 13.18 0.29
N LEU A 26 -2.57 12.11 0.73
CA LEU A 26 -2.80 11.86 2.15
C LEU A 26 -1.44 11.95 2.88
N PRO A 27 -1.34 12.62 4.04
CA PRO A 27 -0.08 12.78 4.76
C PRO A 27 0.67 11.45 4.95
N GLU A 28 -0.05 10.34 5.14
CA GLU A 28 0.49 9.00 5.30
C GLU A 28 1.13 8.44 4.01
N ILE A 29 0.65 8.84 2.84
CA ILE A 29 1.27 8.50 1.55
C ILE A 29 2.57 9.29 1.39
N ILE A 30 2.55 10.59 1.69
CA ILE A 30 3.73 11.45 1.63
C ILE A 30 4.81 10.96 2.60
N GLU A 31 4.42 10.65 3.85
CA GLU A 31 5.30 10.09 4.88
C GLU A 31 5.94 8.77 4.39
N TYR A 32 5.16 7.91 3.74
CA TYR A 32 5.67 6.66 3.18
C TYR A 32 6.66 6.87 2.02
N ASP A 33 6.32 7.71 1.04
CA ASP A 33 7.21 7.98 -0.10
C ASP A 33 8.51 8.66 0.36
N ARG A 34 8.40 9.60 1.31
CA ARG A 34 9.57 10.22 1.95
C ARG A 34 10.42 9.18 2.70
N PHE A 35 9.81 8.30 3.49
CA PHE A 35 10.52 7.24 4.20
C PHE A 35 11.28 6.34 3.23
N LEU A 36 10.66 5.94 2.12
CA LEU A 36 11.36 5.13 1.09
C LEU A 36 12.55 5.87 0.48
N LEU A 37 12.42 7.17 0.22
CA LEU A 37 13.51 7.97 -0.34
C LEU A 37 14.67 8.13 0.64
N GLU A 38 14.38 8.39 1.91
CA GLU A 38 15.40 8.63 2.95
C GLU A 38 16.05 7.34 3.47
N GLN A 39 15.31 6.22 3.52
CA GLN A 39 15.73 4.99 4.22
C GLN A 39 16.13 3.86 3.27
N GLY A 40 16.39 4.13 1.99
CA GLY A 40 16.93 3.13 1.07
C GLY A 40 15.90 2.19 0.44
N GLY A 41 14.71 2.71 0.16
CA GLY A 41 13.66 1.98 -0.56
C GLY A 41 12.97 0.91 0.28
N THR A 42 12.37 -0.06 -0.40
CA THR A 42 11.58 -1.13 0.23
C THR A 42 12.43 -2.22 0.89
N THR A 43 13.74 -2.20 0.69
CA THR A 43 14.69 -3.18 1.23
C THR A 43 15.69 -2.58 2.21
N GLY A 44 15.64 -1.29 2.51
CA GLY A 44 16.51 -0.66 3.51
C GLY A 44 17.99 -0.64 3.10
N ASN A 45 18.28 -0.45 1.80
CA ASN A 45 19.62 -0.60 1.20
C ASN A 45 20.21 -2.04 1.26
N TRP A 46 19.44 -3.05 1.64
CA TRP A 46 19.86 -4.44 1.46
C TRP A 46 19.51 -4.91 0.06
N ASP A 47 20.31 -5.83 -0.49
CA ASP A 47 19.94 -6.50 -1.73
C ASP A 47 18.74 -7.43 -1.51
N GLU A 48 18.10 -7.83 -2.61
CA GLU A 48 16.88 -8.63 -2.57
C GLU A 48 17.08 -10.02 -1.93
N TYR A 49 18.27 -10.61 -2.08
CA TYR A 49 18.59 -11.92 -1.50
C TYR A 49 18.76 -11.83 0.01
N ASP A 50 19.59 -10.90 0.50
CA ASP A 50 19.81 -10.70 1.94
C ASP A 50 18.49 -10.28 2.62
N HIS A 51 17.74 -9.36 2.00
CA HIS A 51 16.45 -8.93 2.51
C HIS A 51 15.43 -10.08 2.54
N GLY A 52 15.34 -10.88 1.47
CA GLY A 52 14.45 -12.03 1.42
C GLY A 52 14.79 -13.10 2.47
N THR A 53 16.08 -13.34 2.69
CA THR A 53 16.57 -14.27 3.71
C THR A 53 16.22 -13.77 5.11
N PHE A 54 16.45 -12.49 5.40
CA PHE A 54 16.02 -11.82 6.63
C PHE A 54 14.52 -12.01 6.89
N LEU A 55 13.66 -11.71 5.90
CA LEU A 55 12.21 -11.85 6.04
C LEU A 55 11.79 -13.29 6.34
N ARG A 56 12.40 -14.28 5.68
CA ARG A 56 12.11 -15.70 5.89
C ARG A 56 12.39 -16.10 7.34
N ILE A 57 13.57 -15.75 7.85
CA ILE A 57 13.98 -16.10 9.21
C ILE A 57 13.13 -15.34 10.23
N ARG A 58 12.85 -14.06 9.98
CA ARG A 58 12.01 -13.23 10.85
C ARG A 58 10.60 -13.78 10.98
N ASN A 59 10.01 -14.23 9.87
CA ASN A 59 8.67 -14.81 9.87
C ASN A 59 8.60 -16.16 10.58
N LYS A 60 9.70 -16.94 10.55
CA LYS A 60 9.86 -18.20 11.29
C LYS A 60 9.90 -17.96 12.80
N TYR A 61 10.67 -16.97 13.26
CA TYR A 61 10.87 -16.68 14.68
C TYR A 61 9.94 -15.60 15.25
N LYS A 62 9.08 -14.99 14.43
CA LYS A 62 8.16 -13.90 14.82
C LYS A 62 8.85 -12.70 15.49
N GLY A 63 10.15 -12.52 15.25
CA GLY A 63 10.94 -11.46 15.88
C GLY A 63 11.41 -11.76 17.31
N ASP A 64 11.37 -13.02 17.75
CA ASP A 64 11.97 -13.51 19.00
C ASP A 64 13.50 -13.36 18.98
N ASP A 65 14.18 -13.26 20.14
CA ASP A 65 15.64 -13.06 20.21
C ASP A 65 16.46 -14.09 19.41
N LYS A 66 15.96 -15.33 19.30
CA LYS A 66 16.59 -16.40 18.50
C LYS A 66 16.68 -16.09 17.00
N PHE A 67 15.90 -15.12 16.53
CA PHE A 67 15.96 -14.61 15.16
C PHE A 67 17.34 -14.06 14.81
N ILE A 68 17.98 -13.34 15.74
CA ILE A 68 19.24 -12.65 15.48
C ILE A 68 20.36 -13.66 15.27
N ASP A 69 20.46 -14.65 16.16
CA ASP A 69 21.49 -15.69 16.08
C ASP A 69 21.33 -16.55 14.82
N GLU A 70 20.11 -16.92 14.46
CA GLU A 70 19.86 -17.65 13.20
C GLU A 70 20.20 -16.77 11.99
N SER A 71 19.86 -15.48 12.00
CA SER A 71 20.12 -14.57 10.88
C SER A 71 21.62 -14.43 10.59
N ILE A 72 22.47 -14.38 11.62
CA ILE A 72 23.94 -14.36 11.46
C ILE A 72 24.43 -15.61 10.71
N GLY A 73 23.82 -16.78 10.96
CA GLY A 73 24.20 -18.03 10.30
C GLY A 73 23.85 -18.08 8.80
N TYR A 74 22.82 -17.35 8.37
CA TYR A 74 22.36 -17.34 6.97
C TYR A 74 22.77 -16.07 6.19
N LEU A 75 23.20 -15.01 6.88
CA LEU A 75 23.62 -13.73 6.31
C LEU A 75 25.09 -13.48 6.66
N PRO A 76 26.05 -14.20 6.05
CA PRO A 76 27.46 -14.08 6.41
C PRO A 76 28.06 -12.70 6.07
N THR A 77 27.39 -11.92 5.21
CA THR A 77 27.75 -10.55 4.82
C THR A 77 27.28 -9.50 5.82
N LYS A 78 26.42 -9.86 6.79
CA LYS A 78 25.81 -8.92 7.74
C LYS A 78 26.31 -9.19 9.16
N THR A 79 26.58 -8.11 9.87
CA THR A 79 26.89 -8.18 11.30
C THR A 79 25.62 -8.28 12.12
N ARG A 80 25.75 -8.74 13.37
CA ARG A 80 24.65 -8.73 14.36
C ARG A 80 23.99 -7.36 14.47
N ASP A 81 24.82 -6.32 14.54
CA ASP A 81 24.38 -4.94 14.65
C ASP A 81 23.59 -4.49 13.41
N ALA A 82 24.09 -4.78 12.21
CA ALA A 82 23.38 -4.50 10.96
C ALA A 82 22.00 -5.20 10.91
N ILE A 83 21.89 -6.43 11.40
CA ILE A 83 20.61 -7.16 11.47
C ILE A 83 19.65 -6.50 12.46
N LEU A 84 20.14 -6.02 13.61
CA LEU A 84 19.34 -5.32 14.61
C LEU A 84 18.86 -3.95 14.10
N GLU A 85 19.74 -3.18 13.48
CA GLU A 85 19.39 -1.92 12.82
C GLU A 85 18.32 -2.16 11.75
N HIS A 86 18.50 -3.20 10.94
CA HIS A 86 17.54 -3.57 9.90
C HIS A 86 16.20 -4.04 10.47
N GLU A 87 16.18 -4.75 11.60
CA GLU A 87 14.93 -5.09 12.29
C GLU A 87 14.22 -3.86 12.86
N ASN A 88 14.96 -2.89 13.37
CA ASN A 88 14.38 -1.62 13.80
C ASN A 88 13.79 -0.84 12.62
N TRP A 89 14.53 -0.72 11.52
CA TRP A 89 14.04 -0.14 10.28
C TRP A 89 12.80 -0.87 9.77
N TYR A 90 12.81 -2.20 9.73
CA TYR A 90 11.70 -2.99 9.20
C TYR A 90 10.43 -2.84 10.05
N ARG A 91 10.55 -2.75 11.38
CA ARG A 91 9.41 -2.42 12.25
C ARG A 91 8.82 -1.04 11.94
N GLN A 92 9.66 -0.03 11.72
CA GLN A 92 9.20 1.30 11.31
C GLN A 92 8.54 1.26 9.94
N PHE A 93 9.17 0.60 8.96
CA PHE A 93 8.63 0.40 7.62
C PHE A 93 7.24 -0.24 7.66
N LEU A 94 7.04 -1.30 8.45
CA LEU A 94 5.74 -1.94 8.62
C LEU A 94 4.69 -0.99 9.18
N SER A 95 5.05 -0.17 10.17
CA SER A 95 4.15 0.82 10.77
C SER A 95 3.69 1.85 9.74
N ILE A 96 4.63 2.48 9.03
CA ILE A 96 4.35 3.53 8.04
C ILE A 96 3.58 2.94 6.84
N SER A 97 3.98 1.75 6.37
CA SER A 97 3.28 1.03 5.31
C SER A 97 1.83 0.71 5.69
N ASN A 98 1.59 0.31 6.94
CA ASN A 98 0.25 0.04 7.44
C ASN A 98 -0.60 1.32 7.52
N LYS A 99 -0.05 2.42 8.05
CA LYS A 99 -0.72 3.73 8.07
C LYS A 99 -1.14 4.16 6.66
N ARG A 100 -0.21 4.11 5.69
CA ARG A 100 -0.50 4.39 4.28
C ARG A 100 -1.65 3.53 3.76
N ARG A 101 -1.61 2.21 4.00
CA ARG A 101 -2.63 1.27 3.55
C ARG A 101 -4.00 1.61 4.16
N LEU A 102 -4.06 1.92 5.44
CA LEU A 102 -5.29 2.30 6.14
C LEU A 102 -5.85 3.62 5.63
N ALA A 103 -5.00 4.63 5.43
CA ALA A 103 -5.40 5.92 4.87
C ALA A 103 -6.00 5.76 3.47
N LEU A 104 -5.34 4.99 2.59
CA LEU A 104 -5.87 4.67 1.27
C LEU A 104 -7.20 3.92 1.30
N LYS A 105 -7.36 2.97 2.24
CA LYS A 105 -8.62 2.26 2.40
C LYS A 105 -9.72 3.22 2.84
N LYS A 106 -9.47 4.01 3.89
CA LYS A 106 -10.42 5.00 4.42
C LYS A 106 -10.87 5.99 3.33
N TRP A 107 -9.92 6.55 2.57
CA TRP A 107 -10.23 7.47 1.47
C TRP A 107 -11.13 6.82 0.39
N ARG A 108 -10.91 5.54 0.07
CA ARG A 108 -11.77 4.82 -0.89
C ARG A 108 -13.17 4.60 -0.32
N ASP A 109 -13.26 4.19 0.94
CA ASP A 109 -14.52 3.92 1.61
C ASP A 109 -15.35 5.23 1.71
N GLU A 110 -14.73 6.35 2.08
CA GLU A 110 -15.37 7.67 2.12
C GLU A 110 -15.89 8.11 0.74
N ARG A 111 -15.09 7.89 -0.33
CA ARG A 111 -15.52 8.23 -1.69
C ARG A 111 -16.66 7.36 -2.20
N ASN A 112 -16.68 6.09 -1.83
CA ASN A 112 -17.77 5.19 -2.21
C ASN A 112 -19.04 5.57 -1.47
N HIS A 113 -18.93 5.81 -0.16
CA HIS A 113 -20.06 6.24 0.66
C HIS A 113 -20.68 7.56 0.14
N ALA A 114 -19.85 8.56 -0.17
CA ALA A 114 -20.33 9.82 -0.74
C ALA A 114 -21.10 9.63 -2.07
N LYS A 115 -20.65 8.71 -2.93
CA LYS A 115 -21.38 8.38 -4.17
C LYS A 115 -22.70 7.70 -3.89
N GLU A 116 -22.73 6.76 -2.95
CA GLU A 116 -23.95 6.05 -2.55
C GLU A 116 -24.99 7.01 -1.97
N THR A 117 -24.57 7.95 -1.11
CA THR A 117 -25.44 9.00 -0.57
C THR A 117 -26.06 9.85 -1.67
N ILE A 118 -25.26 10.35 -2.62
CA ILE A 118 -25.75 11.17 -3.73
C ILE A 118 -26.76 10.40 -4.59
N LEU A 119 -26.51 9.10 -4.84
CA LEU A 119 -27.43 8.26 -5.60
C LEU A 119 -28.75 8.05 -4.86
N GLN A 120 -28.71 7.81 -3.54
CA GLN A 120 -29.90 7.66 -2.71
C GLN A 120 -30.73 8.94 -2.66
N GLU A 121 -30.09 10.10 -2.49
CA GLU A 121 -30.76 11.40 -2.50
C GLU A 121 -31.43 11.69 -3.85
N ALA A 122 -30.77 11.34 -4.96
CA ALA A 122 -31.33 11.49 -6.30
C ALA A 122 -32.55 10.58 -6.52
N GLU A 123 -32.50 9.32 -6.04
CA GLU A 123 -33.61 8.39 -6.12
C GLU A 123 -34.81 8.86 -5.28
N GLN A 124 -34.56 9.31 -4.04
CA GLN A 124 -35.60 9.87 -3.18
C GLN A 124 -36.26 11.09 -3.82
N THR A 125 -35.45 12.01 -4.36
CA THR A 125 -35.95 13.19 -5.06
C THR A 125 -36.81 12.80 -6.27
N HIS A 126 -36.36 11.82 -7.06
CA HIS A 126 -37.13 11.32 -8.21
C HIS A 126 -38.48 10.73 -7.79
N ASN A 127 -38.50 9.91 -6.73
CA ASN A 127 -39.72 9.31 -6.21
C ASN A 127 -40.69 10.38 -5.70
N THR A 128 -40.22 11.37 -4.95
CA THR A 128 -41.07 12.48 -4.48
C THR A 128 -41.65 13.29 -5.64
N ILE A 129 -40.87 13.59 -6.69
CA ILE A 129 -41.37 14.30 -7.88
C ILE A 129 -42.46 13.48 -8.57
N LYS A 130 -42.26 12.16 -8.70
CA LYS A 130 -43.25 11.27 -9.30
C LYS A 130 -44.55 11.22 -8.50
N GLU A 131 -44.47 11.16 -7.18
CA GLU A 131 -45.66 11.18 -6.31
C GLU A 131 -46.46 12.48 -6.42
N ILE A 132 -45.77 13.62 -6.54
CA ILE A 132 -46.41 14.92 -6.76
C ILE A 132 -47.12 14.95 -8.13
N ASP A 133 -46.47 14.47 -9.19
CA ASP A 133 -47.06 14.42 -10.52
C ASP A 133 -48.32 13.54 -10.55
N ASP A 134 -48.24 12.33 -9.98
CA ASP A 134 -49.37 11.41 -9.85
C ASP A 134 -50.54 12.03 -9.04
N ALA A 135 -50.24 12.83 -8.01
CA ALA A 135 -51.25 13.52 -7.22
C ALA A 135 -51.95 14.64 -8.01
N ILE A 136 -51.19 15.43 -8.78
CA ILE A 136 -51.73 16.48 -9.65
C ILE A 136 -52.67 15.87 -10.71
N GLN A 137 -52.25 14.78 -11.34
CA GLN A 137 -53.04 14.10 -12.37
C GLN A 137 -54.37 13.55 -11.84
N ARG A 138 -54.44 13.13 -10.56
CA ARG A 138 -55.69 12.63 -9.94
C ARG A 138 -56.70 13.72 -9.60
N THR A 139 -56.29 14.98 -9.57
CA THR A 139 -57.15 16.11 -9.20
C THR A 139 -57.79 16.83 -10.40
N GLN A 140 -57.46 16.42 -11.63
CA GLN A 140 -58.08 16.87 -12.88
C GLN A 140 -59.09 15.84 -13.39
#